data_AF-A0A3C1PR73-F1
#
_entry.id   AF-A0A3C1PR73-F1
#
_cell.length_a   1.000
_cell.length_b   1.000
_cell.length_c   1.000
_cell.angle_alpha   90.00
_cell.angle_beta   90.00
_cell.angle_gamma   90.00
#
_symmetry.space_group_name_H-M   'P 1'
#
loop_
_entity.id
_entity.type
_entity.pdbx_description
1 polymer ?
#
loop_
_entity_poly.entity_id
_entity_poly.type
_entity_poly.pdbx_seq_one_letter_code
_entity_poly.pdbx_strand_id
1 'polypeptide(L)'
;MKQMKSVKYIICISFMLYASFAKAVPPVWSVNPQNYSYSMTLTGLINISGTESVNTGDLIAAFVGDECRGVASPVLHTPSNRYVCYLLVYSNAVAEEIVFKVYNKNSDKIEIIPEKLPFEVNGTVGNLEAPYVWSNPSLNHQAEMLTFSFDEQLSEAVFNEKNIKLNVKFGVDLTKIAAKFELSKGAELFLNGVKQVSGVTVNNFTQKLQFTVRSENYRNSAVYEVTVSQPQEKLPATNTITPDGDEINDYWHIENLATYAGFELFIFNSAGLQVYHTLEYQNDWNGNYNNTPLPRGTYYYLFKSETKVYKGTISILRN
;
A
#
# COMPACT_ATOMS: atom_id res chain seq x y z
N MET A 1 -74.28 30.49 67.40
CA MET A 1 -74.70 29.53 66.35
C MET A 1 -73.47 29.10 65.55
N LYS A 2 -73.10 27.82 65.65
CA LYS A 2 -72.04 27.17 64.87
C LYS A 2 -72.56 26.89 63.46
N GLN A 3 -71.76 27.15 62.42
CA GLN A 3 -71.95 26.53 61.10
C GLN A 3 -70.63 26.01 60.53
N MET A 4 -70.75 24.85 59.89
CA MET A 4 -69.72 23.91 59.41
C MET A 4 -68.75 24.49 58.39
N LYS A 5 -67.46 24.12 58.50
CA LYS A 5 -66.53 24.10 57.36
C LYS A 5 -66.43 22.67 56.82
N SER A 6 -66.62 22.51 55.51
CA SER A 6 -66.52 21.23 54.81
C SER A 6 -65.05 20.81 54.67
N VAL A 7 -64.77 19.53 54.92
CA VAL A 7 -63.46 18.90 54.68
C VAL A 7 -63.60 18.12 53.37
N LYS A 8 -62.81 18.48 52.34
CA LYS A 8 -62.66 17.70 51.11
C LYS A 8 -61.46 16.77 51.29
N TYR A 9 -61.69 15.45 51.23
CA TYR A 9 -60.62 14.46 51.12
C TYR A 9 -60.22 14.33 49.65
N ILE A 10 -58.96 14.65 49.32
CA ILE A 10 -58.35 14.33 48.03
C ILE A 10 -57.64 12.99 48.21
N ILE A 11 -58.15 11.95 47.56
CA ILE A 11 -57.49 10.64 47.49
C ILE A 11 -56.46 10.73 46.36
N CYS A 12 -55.18 10.86 46.71
CA CYS A 12 -54.07 10.70 45.76
C CYS A 12 -53.84 9.20 45.52
N ILE A 13 -54.34 8.67 44.41
CA ILE A 13 -53.97 7.33 43.91
C ILE A 13 -52.62 7.48 43.21
N SER A 14 -51.53 7.03 43.84
CA SER A 14 -50.23 6.91 43.18
C SER A 14 -50.23 5.69 42.26
N PHE A 15 -50.31 5.91 40.95
CA PHE A 15 -50.09 4.87 39.95
C PHE A 15 -48.57 4.64 39.83
N MET A 16 -48.07 3.61 40.52
CA MET A 16 -46.69 3.16 40.34
C MET A 16 -46.63 2.41 39.00
N LEU A 17 -46.16 3.09 37.95
CA LEU A 17 -45.86 2.45 36.66
C LEU A 17 -44.65 1.52 36.86
N TYR A 18 -44.90 0.21 36.96
CA TYR A 18 -43.84 -0.78 36.80
C TYR A 18 -43.44 -0.80 35.33
N ALA A 19 -42.34 -0.14 34.98
CA ALA A 19 -41.67 -0.38 33.71
C ALA A 19 -41.03 -1.77 33.79
N SER A 20 -41.69 -2.77 33.20
CA SER A 20 -41.09 -4.06 32.92
C SER A 20 -39.96 -3.84 31.91
N PHE A 21 -38.72 -3.81 32.39
CA PHE A 21 -37.56 -3.94 31.52
C PHE A 21 -37.54 -5.38 30.98
N ALA A 22 -38.24 -5.62 29.87
CA ALA A 22 -38.00 -6.80 29.07
C ALA A 22 -36.57 -6.68 28.52
N LYS A 23 -35.62 -7.43 29.10
CA LYS A 23 -34.35 -7.68 28.43
C LYS A 23 -34.67 -8.37 27.11
N ALA A 24 -34.11 -7.90 25.99
CA ALA A 24 -34.33 -8.60 24.75
C ALA A 24 -33.75 -10.02 24.89
N VAL A 25 -34.44 -10.98 24.30
CA VAL A 25 -34.01 -12.38 24.31
C VAL A 25 -33.06 -12.52 23.13
N PRO A 26 -31.87 -13.15 23.30
CA PRO A 26 -31.00 -13.45 22.18
C PRO A 26 -31.78 -14.15 21.07
N PRO A 27 -31.47 -13.87 19.79
CA PRO A 27 -32.21 -14.47 18.71
C PRO A 27 -32.07 -15.99 18.73
N VAL A 28 -33.18 -16.69 18.51
CA VAL A 28 -33.21 -18.15 18.36
C VAL A 28 -32.98 -18.48 16.88
N TRP A 29 -31.79 -18.16 16.38
CA TRP A 29 -31.39 -18.51 15.02
C TRP A 29 -30.91 -19.96 14.98
N SER A 30 -31.50 -20.76 14.08
CA SER A 30 -31.14 -22.15 13.90
C SER A 30 -31.40 -22.59 12.48
N VAL A 31 -30.60 -23.54 11.99
CA VAL A 31 -30.79 -24.20 10.71
C VAL A 31 -30.72 -25.72 10.93
N ASN A 32 -31.59 -26.47 10.26
CA ASN A 32 -31.48 -27.93 10.18
C ASN A 32 -30.85 -28.32 8.84
N PRO A 33 -29.58 -28.77 8.81
CA PRO A 33 -28.90 -29.12 7.56
C PRO A 33 -29.60 -30.22 6.74
N GLN A 34 -30.36 -31.11 7.38
CA GLN A 34 -31.06 -32.21 6.71
C GLN A 34 -32.17 -31.75 5.74
N ASN A 35 -32.58 -30.48 5.85
CA ASN A 35 -33.60 -29.90 4.96
C ASN A 35 -33.02 -29.41 3.62
N TYR A 36 -31.70 -29.49 3.43
CA TYR A 36 -31.01 -28.86 2.30
C TYR A 36 -30.06 -29.81 1.57
N SER A 37 -29.96 -29.62 0.26
CA SER A 37 -29.14 -30.45 -0.63
C SER A 37 -27.78 -29.83 -0.96
N TYR A 38 -27.65 -28.51 -0.76
CA TYR A 38 -26.45 -27.74 -1.07
C TYR A 38 -25.96 -26.97 0.14
N SER A 39 -24.66 -26.68 0.14
CA SER A 39 -24.04 -25.81 1.13
C SER A 39 -22.99 -24.91 0.50
N MET A 40 -22.65 -23.81 1.18
CA MET A 40 -21.48 -22.99 0.91
C MET A 40 -20.81 -22.62 2.23
N THR A 41 -19.51 -22.34 2.19
CA THR A 41 -18.73 -21.99 3.38
C THR A 41 -18.24 -20.55 3.29
N LEU A 42 -18.38 -19.80 4.38
CA LEU A 42 -17.81 -18.48 4.53
C LEU A 42 -16.82 -18.46 5.70
N THR A 43 -15.62 -17.95 5.46
CA THR A 43 -14.65 -17.63 6.50
C THR A 43 -14.56 -16.11 6.59
N GLY A 44 -14.93 -15.55 7.75
CA GLY A 44 -15.13 -14.12 7.85
C GLY A 44 -15.02 -13.53 9.25
N LEU A 45 -15.23 -12.23 9.32
CA LEU A 45 -15.14 -11.43 10.53
C LEU A 45 -16.41 -10.60 10.69
N ILE A 46 -16.84 -10.42 11.94
CA ILE A 46 -17.88 -9.46 12.28
C ILE A 46 -17.19 -8.13 12.58
N ASN A 47 -17.58 -7.05 11.90
CA ASN A 47 -17.12 -5.69 12.19
C ASN A 47 -18.33 -4.75 12.36
N ILE A 48 -18.61 -4.35 13.59
CA ILE A 48 -19.73 -3.46 13.90
C ILE A 48 -19.19 -2.10 14.32
N SER A 49 -19.69 -1.04 13.68
CA SER A 49 -19.26 0.34 13.94
C SER A 49 -17.74 0.54 13.84
N GLY A 50 -17.08 -0.17 12.92
CA GLY A 50 -15.63 -0.08 12.69
C GLY A 50 -14.78 -0.94 13.62
N THR A 51 -15.39 -1.71 14.54
CA THR A 51 -14.66 -2.56 15.49
C THR A 51 -14.91 -4.03 15.20
N GLU A 52 -13.85 -4.82 15.08
CA GLU A 52 -13.95 -6.28 14.96
C GLU A 52 -14.49 -6.89 16.25
N SER A 53 -15.45 -7.80 16.13
CA SER A 53 -15.96 -8.51 17.29
C SER A 53 -14.92 -9.48 17.85
N VAL A 54 -14.70 -9.37 19.16
CA VAL A 54 -13.91 -10.30 19.98
C VAL A 54 -14.82 -11.10 20.94
N ASN A 55 -16.13 -10.94 20.84
CA ASN A 55 -17.09 -11.52 21.76
C ASN A 55 -17.65 -12.81 21.18
N THR A 56 -17.33 -13.95 21.80
CA THR A 56 -17.83 -15.27 21.38
C THR A 56 -19.34 -15.44 21.57
N GLY A 57 -20.00 -14.52 22.26
CA GLY A 57 -21.46 -14.45 22.38
C GLY A 57 -22.16 -13.73 21.22
N ASP A 58 -21.41 -13.02 20.36
CA ASP A 58 -21.96 -12.44 19.14
C ASP A 58 -22.29 -13.54 18.13
N LEU A 59 -23.26 -13.26 17.26
CA LEU A 59 -23.68 -14.21 16.22
C LEU A 59 -23.70 -13.54 14.86
N ILE A 60 -23.32 -14.28 13.82
CA ILE A 60 -23.59 -13.98 12.42
C ILE A 60 -24.54 -15.04 11.88
N ALA A 61 -25.61 -14.62 11.22
CA ALA A 61 -26.55 -15.53 10.57
C ALA A 61 -26.86 -15.12 9.14
N ALA A 62 -26.97 -16.12 8.27
CA ALA A 62 -27.40 -16.01 6.88
C ALA A 62 -28.90 -16.30 6.77
N PHE A 63 -29.59 -15.55 5.92
CA PHE A 63 -31.02 -15.67 5.68
C PHE A 63 -31.32 -15.67 4.18
N VAL A 64 -32.36 -16.42 3.81
CA VAL A 64 -33.03 -16.30 2.51
C VAL A 64 -34.49 -16.03 2.80
N GLY A 65 -34.94 -14.82 2.46
CA GLY A 65 -36.19 -14.27 3.01
C GLY A 65 -36.09 -14.20 4.54
N ASP A 66 -37.03 -14.82 5.24
CA ASP A 66 -37.08 -14.86 6.70
C ASP A 66 -36.47 -16.14 7.31
N GLU A 67 -36.08 -17.10 6.48
CA GLU A 67 -35.57 -18.38 6.96
C GLU A 67 -34.06 -18.34 7.20
N CYS A 68 -33.62 -18.69 8.41
CA CYS A 68 -32.20 -18.81 8.73
C CYS A 68 -31.60 -20.00 7.97
N ARG A 69 -30.53 -19.75 7.22
CA ARG A 69 -29.79 -20.73 6.41
C ARG A 69 -28.44 -21.09 6.98
N GLY A 70 -28.01 -20.41 8.03
CA GLY A 70 -26.72 -20.60 8.66
C GLY A 70 -26.57 -19.67 9.85
N VAL A 71 -25.88 -20.12 10.89
CA VAL A 71 -25.53 -19.30 12.04
C VAL A 71 -24.17 -19.74 12.57
N ALA A 72 -23.34 -18.77 12.98
CA ALA A 72 -22.04 -19.01 13.58
C ALA A 72 -21.72 -17.97 14.65
N SER A 73 -20.84 -18.33 15.57
CA SER A 73 -20.22 -17.43 16.54
C SER A 73 -18.74 -17.22 16.21
N PRO A 74 -18.14 -16.09 16.59
CA PRO A 74 -16.70 -15.91 16.49
C PRO A 74 -15.95 -16.93 17.36
N VAL A 75 -14.89 -17.51 16.80
CA VAL A 75 -13.97 -18.42 17.49
C VAL A 75 -12.55 -17.88 17.38
N LEU A 76 -11.79 -17.92 18.47
CA LEU A 76 -10.39 -17.48 18.45
C LEU A 76 -9.54 -18.42 17.59
N HIS A 77 -9.00 -17.91 16.50
CA HIS A 77 -7.98 -18.58 15.71
C HIS A 77 -6.60 -18.22 16.27
N THR A 78 -6.04 -19.13 17.07
CA THR A 78 -4.80 -18.89 17.85
C THR A 78 -3.60 -18.47 16.99
N PRO A 79 -3.31 -19.05 15.82
CA PRO A 79 -2.14 -18.65 15.02
C PRO A 79 -2.13 -17.18 14.60
N SER A 80 -3.30 -16.59 14.34
CA SER A 80 -3.43 -15.17 14.00
C SER A 80 -3.89 -14.30 15.16
N ASN A 81 -4.16 -14.91 16.33
CA ASN A 81 -4.77 -14.26 17.50
C ASN A 81 -5.99 -13.40 17.14
N ARG A 82 -6.86 -13.90 16.27
CA ARG A 82 -8.01 -13.17 15.73
C ARG A 82 -9.27 -14.00 15.86
N TYR A 83 -10.40 -13.37 16.18
CA TYR A 83 -11.69 -14.05 16.23
C TYR A 83 -12.28 -14.14 14.82
N VAL A 84 -12.59 -15.36 14.38
CA VAL A 84 -13.04 -15.69 13.03
C VAL A 84 -14.35 -16.46 13.12
N CYS A 85 -15.28 -16.18 12.22
CA CYS A 85 -16.50 -16.97 12.06
C CYS A 85 -16.36 -17.91 10.87
N TYR A 86 -16.69 -19.18 11.08
CA TYR A 86 -16.83 -20.18 10.03
C TYR A 86 -18.33 -20.46 9.86
N LEU A 87 -18.93 -19.87 8.83
CA LEU A 87 -20.35 -19.94 8.58
C LEU A 87 -20.65 -20.93 7.45
N LEU A 88 -21.39 -21.98 7.76
CA LEU A 88 -22.02 -22.83 6.75
C LEU A 88 -23.40 -22.27 6.43
N VAL A 89 -23.68 -22.08 5.14
CA VAL A 89 -24.98 -21.65 4.63
C VAL A 89 -25.54 -22.76 3.77
N TYR A 90 -26.81 -23.09 3.95
CA TYR A 90 -27.49 -24.19 3.27
C TYR A 90 -28.55 -23.70 2.30
N SER A 91 -28.77 -24.45 1.21
CA SER A 91 -29.78 -24.13 0.20
C SER A 91 -30.28 -25.37 -0.54
N ASN A 92 -31.46 -25.25 -1.18
CA ASN A 92 -31.95 -26.18 -2.21
C ASN A 92 -31.97 -25.55 -3.61
N ALA A 93 -31.61 -24.26 -3.73
CA ALA A 93 -31.53 -23.54 -4.98
C ALA A 93 -30.06 -23.36 -5.41
N VAL A 94 -29.85 -23.17 -6.71
CA VAL A 94 -28.50 -22.98 -7.28
C VAL A 94 -28.07 -21.51 -7.33
N ALA A 95 -29.00 -20.57 -7.08
CA ALA A 95 -28.74 -19.14 -7.02
C ALA A 95 -29.89 -18.44 -6.27
N GLU A 96 -29.67 -18.13 -4.99
CA GLU A 96 -30.57 -17.33 -4.17
C GLU A 96 -29.80 -16.25 -3.41
N GLU A 97 -30.45 -15.14 -3.11
CA GLU A 97 -29.80 -14.01 -2.45
C GLU A 97 -29.75 -14.23 -0.92
N ILE A 98 -28.54 -14.18 -0.37
CA ILE A 98 -28.28 -14.31 1.06
C ILE A 98 -28.20 -12.91 1.68
N VAL A 99 -28.98 -12.72 2.73
CA VAL A 99 -28.92 -11.54 3.61
C VAL A 99 -28.28 -11.95 4.93
N PHE A 100 -27.38 -11.12 5.46
CA PHE A 100 -26.73 -11.38 6.74
C PHE A 100 -27.28 -10.50 7.86
N LYS A 101 -27.40 -11.07 9.05
CA LYS A 101 -27.72 -10.35 10.29
C LYS A 101 -26.66 -10.67 11.35
N VAL A 102 -26.20 -9.65 12.04
CA VAL A 102 -25.32 -9.78 13.21
C VAL A 102 -26.12 -9.52 14.47
N TYR A 103 -25.97 -10.38 15.48
CA TYR A 103 -26.42 -10.11 16.83
C TYR A 103 -25.21 -9.72 17.70
N ASN A 104 -25.29 -8.56 18.32
CA ASN A 104 -24.29 -8.08 19.28
C ASN A 104 -24.76 -8.39 20.70
N LYS A 105 -24.02 -9.23 21.41
CA LYS A 105 -24.37 -9.72 22.73
C LYS A 105 -24.33 -8.64 23.81
N ASN A 106 -23.44 -7.67 23.67
CA ASN A 106 -23.25 -6.62 24.66
C ASN A 106 -24.38 -5.59 24.61
N SER A 107 -24.79 -5.20 23.41
CA SER A 107 -25.87 -4.23 23.20
C SER A 107 -27.26 -4.88 23.10
N ASP A 108 -27.30 -6.21 22.93
CA ASP A 108 -28.51 -6.99 22.75
C ASP A 108 -29.34 -6.53 21.52
N LYS A 109 -28.63 -6.21 20.43
CA LYS A 109 -29.21 -5.69 19.19
C LYS A 109 -28.88 -6.58 18.01
N ILE A 110 -29.80 -6.58 17.04
CA ILE A 110 -29.60 -7.19 15.74
C ILE A 110 -29.36 -6.08 14.72
N GLU A 111 -28.31 -6.23 13.92
CA GLU A 111 -27.97 -5.35 12.82
C GLU A 111 -28.04 -6.12 11.50
N ILE A 112 -28.63 -5.50 10.48
CA ILE A 112 -28.65 -6.04 9.12
C ILE A 112 -27.37 -5.58 8.44
N ILE A 113 -26.63 -6.53 7.87
CA ILE A 113 -25.46 -6.23 7.06
C ILE A 113 -25.96 -5.74 5.69
N PRO A 114 -25.53 -4.56 5.21
CA PRO A 114 -26.03 -4.01 3.95
C PRO A 114 -25.64 -4.86 2.74
N GLU A 115 -24.49 -5.53 2.80
CA GLU A 115 -24.01 -6.37 1.71
C GLU A 115 -24.74 -7.71 1.67
N LYS A 116 -25.14 -8.09 0.46
CA LYS A 116 -25.77 -9.37 0.15
C LYS A 116 -24.85 -10.22 -0.70
N LEU A 117 -25.08 -11.52 -0.69
CA LEU A 117 -24.24 -12.47 -1.42
C LEU A 117 -25.11 -13.48 -2.17
N PRO A 118 -24.85 -13.77 -3.45
CA PRO A 118 -25.50 -14.90 -4.11
C PRO A 118 -25.01 -16.22 -3.50
N PHE A 119 -25.93 -17.15 -3.26
CA PHE A 119 -25.58 -18.52 -2.89
C PHE A 119 -24.92 -19.23 -4.07
N GLU A 120 -23.82 -19.92 -3.81
CA GLU A 120 -23.10 -20.74 -4.79
C GLU A 120 -22.97 -22.18 -4.26
N VAL A 121 -23.42 -23.17 -5.05
CA VAL A 121 -23.36 -24.58 -4.67
C VAL A 121 -21.91 -25.01 -4.43
N ASN A 122 -21.61 -25.49 -3.22
CA ASN A 122 -20.27 -25.85 -2.75
C ASN A 122 -19.27 -24.68 -2.79
N GLY A 123 -19.77 -23.44 -2.85
CA GLY A 123 -18.96 -22.23 -2.91
C GLY A 123 -18.17 -22.01 -1.62
N THR A 124 -17.04 -21.31 -1.75
CA THR A 124 -16.21 -20.90 -0.61
C THR A 124 -15.93 -19.40 -0.74
N VAL A 125 -16.25 -18.63 0.31
CA VAL A 125 -16.06 -17.18 0.34
C VAL A 125 -15.20 -16.78 1.53
N GLY A 126 -14.12 -16.06 1.24
CA GLY A 126 -13.15 -15.63 2.23
C GLY A 126 -12.27 -16.78 2.77
N ASN A 127 -11.15 -16.40 3.37
CA ASN A 127 -10.22 -17.29 4.06
C ASN A 127 -9.54 -16.54 5.22
N LEU A 128 -8.56 -17.16 5.88
CA LEU A 128 -7.88 -16.55 7.03
C LEU A 128 -7.01 -15.33 6.67
N GLU A 129 -6.53 -15.24 5.44
CA GLU A 129 -5.69 -14.15 4.95
C GLU A 129 -6.52 -13.00 4.35
N ALA A 130 -7.59 -13.35 3.62
CA ALA A 130 -8.56 -12.45 3.01
C ALA A 130 -9.99 -12.84 3.44
N PRO A 131 -10.40 -12.51 4.67
CA PRO A 131 -11.71 -12.89 5.19
C PRO A 131 -12.84 -12.06 4.57
N TYR A 132 -14.05 -12.64 4.53
CA TYR A 132 -15.25 -11.85 4.24
C TYR A 132 -15.64 -11.04 5.48
N VAL A 133 -15.73 -9.72 5.37
CA VAL A 133 -16.03 -8.86 6.52
C VAL A 133 -17.50 -8.45 6.52
N TRP A 134 -18.29 -9.08 7.39
CA TRP A 134 -19.67 -8.66 7.66
C TRP A 134 -19.63 -7.35 8.45
N SER A 135 -19.87 -6.25 7.74
CA SER A 135 -19.69 -4.91 8.28
C SER A 135 -20.93 -4.04 8.21
N ASN A 136 -21.15 -3.28 9.28
CA ASN A 136 -22.13 -2.19 9.32
C ASN A 136 -21.55 -1.01 10.13
N PRO A 137 -21.26 0.15 9.51
CA PRO A 137 -21.43 0.46 8.09
C PRO A 137 -20.49 -0.37 7.19
N SER A 138 -20.78 -0.43 5.89
CA SER A 138 -19.92 -1.09 4.91
C SER A 138 -18.49 -0.49 4.92
N LEU A 139 -17.49 -1.36 4.97
CA LEU A 139 -16.08 -0.96 4.86
C LEU A 139 -15.70 -0.60 3.43
N ASN A 140 -14.69 0.26 3.29
CA ASN A 140 -14.19 0.71 1.99
C ASN A 140 -13.55 -0.45 1.21
N HIS A 141 -13.80 -0.48 -0.10
CA HIS A 141 -13.30 -1.52 -1.00
C HIS A 141 -12.21 -1.02 -1.95
N GLN A 142 -11.79 0.24 -1.87
CA GLN A 142 -10.71 0.76 -2.69
C GLN A 142 -9.36 0.34 -2.11
N ALA A 143 -8.45 -0.04 -3.00
CA ALA A 143 -7.07 -0.38 -2.69
C ALA A 143 -6.15 0.57 -3.47
N GLU A 144 -6.09 1.82 -3.03
CA GLU A 144 -5.41 2.90 -3.73
C GLU A 144 -4.32 3.52 -2.87
N MET A 145 -3.15 3.75 -3.48
CA MET A 145 -2.13 4.63 -2.94
C MET A 145 -2.37 6.03 -3.47
N LEU A 146 -2.65 6.97 -2.57
CA LEU A 146 -3.01 8.36 -2.90
C LEU A 146 -1.78 9.24 -2.95
N THR A 147 -0.83 9.02 -2.03
CA THR A 147 0.45 9.72 -1.99
C THR A 147 1.58 8.75 -1.67
N PHE A 148 2.78 9.10 -2.10
CA PHE A 148 4.01 8.42 -1.74
C PHE A 148 5.17 9.40 -1.88
N SER A 149 5.93 9.64 -0.81
CA SER A 149 6.94 10.70 -0.78
C SER A 149 8.09 10.39 0.16
N PHE A 150 9.25 10.99 -0.14
CA PHE A 150 10.42 11.04 0.75
C PHE A 150 10.64 12.48 1.22
N ASP A 151 11.34 12.66 2.34
CA ASP A 151 11.66 14.00 2.86
C ASP A 151 12.66 14.74 1.96
N GLU A 152 13.58 14.02 1.31
CA GLU A 152 14.64 14.56 0.44
C GLU A 152 14.28 14.58 -1.07
N GLN A 153 13.00 14.47 -1.42
CA GLN A 153 12.56 14.49 -2.82
C GLN A 153 12.76 15.86 -3.49
N LEU A 154 13.07 15.86 -4.79
CA LEU A 154 13.27 17.05 -5.60
C LEU A 154 11.95 17.62 -6.14
N SER A 155 10.96 16.75 -6.30
CA SER A 155 9.62 17.05 -6.79
C SER A 155 8.63 16.08 -6.18
N GLU A 156 7.34 16.37 -6.32
CA GLU A 156 6.30 15.38 -6.03
C GLU A 156 6.51 14.10 -6.85
N ALA A 157 6.10 12.98 -6.26
CA ALA A 157 6.16 11.70 -6.93
C ALA A 157 5.21 11.67 -8.13
N VAL A 158 5.67 11.10 -9.24
CA VAL A 158 4.89 10.98 -10.46
C VAL A 158 4.17 9.63 -10.45
N PHE A 159 2.84 9.67 -10.46
CA PHE A 159 1.98 8.50 -10.59
C PHE A 159 1.61 8.28 -12.06
N ASN A 160 1.96 7.12 -12.59
CA ASN A 160 1.47 6.63 -13.88
C ASN A 160 0.81 5.27 -13.65
N GLU A 161 -0.51 5.30 -13.47
CA GLU A 161 -1.31 4.16 -13.01
C GLU A 161 -0.78 3.58 -11.68
N LYS A 162 -0.14 2.41 -11.75
CA LYS A 162 0.46 1.73 -10.59
C LYS A 162 1.98 1.87 -10.53
N ASN A 163 2.58 2.63 -11.43
CA ASN A 163 4.01 2.95 -11.40
C ASN A 163 4.22 4.31 -10.75
N ILE A 164 5.08 4.36 -9.72
CA ILE A 164 5.41 5.57 -8.97
C ILE A 164 6.90 5.84 -9.16
N LYS A 165 7.21 7.05 -9.60
CA LYS A 165 8.59 7.52 -9.78
C LYS A 165 8.89 8.65 -8.82
N LEU A 166 9.97 8.51 -8.04
CA LEU A 166 10.51 9.58 -7.20
C LEU A 166 11.87 10.00 -7.73
N ASN A 167 12.10 11.31 -7.74
CA ASN A 167 13.41 11.89 -7.95
C ASN A 167 13.89 12.51 -6.65
N VAL A 168 15.08 12.14 -6.18
CA VAL A 168 15.66 12.68 -4.94
C VAL A 168 16.98 13.36 -5.22
N LYS A 169 17.44 14.16 -4.25
CA LYS A 169 18.74 14.84 -4.35
C LYS A 169 19.87 13.83 -4.54
N PHE A 170 20.94 14.27 -5.20
CA PHE A 170 22.17 13.49 -5.24
C PHE A 170 22.68 13.19 -3.83
N GLY A 171 23.18 11.98 -3.59
CA GLY A 171 23.83 11.60 -2.33
C GLY A 171 22.88 11.15 -1.22
N VAL A 172 21.57 11.05 -1.46
CA VAL A 172 20.64 10.47 -0.48
C VAL A 172 20.93 8.97 -0.31
N ASP A 173 21.04 8.48 0.93
CA ASP A 173 21.21 7.05 1.20
C ASP A 173 19.89 6.29 0.99
N LEU A 174 19.73 5.69 -0.19
CA LEU A 174 18.52 4.93 -0.53
C LEU A 174 18.40 3.59 0.21
N THR A 175 19.42 3.15 0.94
CA THR A 175 19.38 1.83 1.61
C THR A 175 18.47 1.81 2.83
N LYS A 176 18.14 2.99 3.38
CA LYS A 176 17.42 3.13 4.64
C LYS A 176 16.48 4.34 4.62
N ILE A 177 15.38 4.24 3.86
CA ILE A 177 14.36 5.30 3.77
C ILE A 177 13.04 4.86 4.42
N ALA A 178 12.48 5.73 5.26
CA ALA A 178 11.11 5.61 5.74
C ALA A 178 10.18 6.50 4.90
N ALA A 179 9.51 5.90 3.92
CA ALA A 179 8.61 6.62 3.02
C ALA A 179 7.33 7.07 3.74
N LYS A 180 6.81 8.24 3.37
CA LYS A 180 5.48 8.72 3.78
C LYS A 180 4.48 8.43 2.68
N PHE A 181 3.29 8.00 3.05
CA PHE A 181 2.21 7.66 2.14
C PHE A 181 0.84 7.84 2.78
N GLU A 182 -0.15 8.04 1.93
CA GLU A 182 -1.58 8.04 2.23
C GLU A 182 -2.28 7.02 1.31
N LEU A 183 -3.28 6.34 1.85
CA LEU A 183 -4.02 5.28 1.15
C LEU A 183 -5.51 5.63 1.12
N SER A 184 -6.28 4.91 0.31
CA SER A 184 -7.74 4.85 0.46
C SER A 184 -8.13 4.53 1.91
N LYS A 185 -9.28 5.06 2.36
CA LYS A 185 -9.72 4.94 3.75
C LYS A 185 -9.66 3.49 4.24
N GLY A 186 -8.96 3.28 5.35
CA GLY A 186 -8.84 1.98 6.03
C GLY A 186 -7.98 0.94 5.29
N ALA A 187 -7.42 1.27 4.11
CA ALA A 187 -6.51 0.40 3.41
C ALA A 187 -5.15 0.29 4.13
N GLU A 188 -4.42 -0.78 3.83
CA GLU A 188 -3.14 -1.10 4.42
C GLU A 188 -2.08 -1.34 3.33
N LEU A 189 -0.84 -0.95 3.60
CA LEU A 189 0.29 -1.15 2.68
C LEU A 189 1.20 -2.28 3.17
N PHE A 190 1.63 -3.13 2.25
CA PHE A 190 2.54 -4.24 2.51
C PHE A 190 3.72 -4.24 1.54
N LEU A 191 4.87 -4.71 2.01
CA LEU A 191 6.02 -5.09 1.18
C LEU A 191 6.42 -6.51 1.57
N ASN A 192 6.39 -7.45 0.63
CA ASN A 192 6.68 -8.86 0.89
C ASN A 192 5.89 -9.45 2.07
N GLY A 193 4.60 -9.09 2.20
CA GLY A 193 3.73 -9.51 3.29
C GLY A 193 3.92 -8.77 4.62
N VAL A 194 4.95 -7.92 4.75
CA VAL A 194 5.20 -7.12 5.95
C VAL A 194 4.43 -5.80 5.87
N LYS A 195 3.60 -5.51 6.88
CA LYS A 195 2.86 -4.25 6.96
C LYS A 195 3.80 -3.06 7.08
N GLN A 196 3.55 -2.05 6.27
CA GLN A 196 4.31 -0.80 6.24
C GLN A 196 3.57 0.26 7.05
N VAL A 197 4.33 1.09 7.77
CA VAL A 197 3.82 2.22 8.54
C VAL A 197 4.42 3.50 7.96
N SER A 198 3.53 4.42 7.57
CA SER A 198 3.88 5.69 6.92
C SER A 198 4.85 6.50 7.79
N GLY A 199 5.99 6.87 7.22
CA GLY A 199 7.06 7.61 7.88
C GLY A 199 7.86 6.82 8.93
N VAL A 200 7.62 5.51 9.07
CA VAL A 200 8.25 4.69 10.13
C VAL A 200 8.98 3.48 9.57
N THR A 201 8.35 2.69 8.70
CA THR A 201 8.99 1.46 8.18
C THR A 201 10.10 1.80 7.19
N VAL A 202 11.32 1.43 7.54
CA VAL A 202 12.53 1.67 6.73
C VAL A 202 12.70 0.58 5.68
N ASN A 203 12.95 0.98 4.43
CA ASN A 203 13.19 0.09 3.30
C ASN A 203 14.41 0.51 2.47
N ASN A 204 14.91 -0.41 1.67
CA ASN A 204 15.99 -0.19 0.70
C ASN A 204 15.39 0.05 -0.70
N PHE A 205 15.56 1.26 -1.23
CA PHE A 205 15.07 1.72 -2.53
C PHE A 205 16.16 1.82 -3.60
N THR A 206 17.31 1.16 -3.42
CA THR A 206 18.34 1.09 -4.49
C THR A 206 17.84 0.29 -5.71
N GLN A 207 16.78 -0.49 -5.54
CA GLN A 207 16.08 -1.21 -6.58
C GLN A 207 14.58 -0.89 -6.55
N LYS A 208 13.88 -1.27 -7.62
CA LYS A 208 12.42 -1.18 -7.70
C LYS A 208 11.78 -2.03 -6.60
N LEU A 209 10.81 -1.46 -5.87
CA LEU A 209 10.00 -2.17 -4.88
C LEU A 209 8.56 -2.33 -5.38
N GLN A 210 7.94 -3.46 -5.04
CA GLN A 210 6.53 -3.74 -5.32
C GLN A 210 5.75 -3.75 -4.01
N PHE A 211 4.94 -2.72 -3.78
CA PHE A 211 4.08 -2.64 -2.62
C PHE A 211 2.68 -3.14 -2.94
N THR A 212 2.05 -3.85 -2.01
CA THR A 212 0.64 -4.26 -2.11
C THR A 212 -0.20 -3.36 -1.22
N VAL A 213 -1.13 -2.61 -1.81
CA VAL A 213 -2.22 -1.96 -1.07
C VAL A 213 -3.38 -2.94 -0.98
N ARG A 214 -3.90 -3.19 0.21
CA ARG A 214 -5.09 -4.02 0.46
C ARG A 214 -6.21 -3.14 1.01
N SER A 215 -7.43 -3.28 0.47
CA SER A 215 -8.59 -2.51 0.92
C SER A 215 -9.01 -2.84 2.36
N GLU A 216 -9.71 -1.91 3.01
CA GLU A 216 -10.23 -2.06 4.38
C GLU A 216 -11.10 -3.33 4.54
N ASN A 217 -11.88 -3.66 3.51
CA ASN A 217 -12.75 -4.83 3.49
C ASN A 217 -12.11 -6.12 2.97
N TYR A 218 -10.80 -6.14 2.71
CA TYR A 218 -10.02 -7.30 2.24
C TYR A 218 -10.37 -7.85 0.83
N ARG A 219 -11.30 -7.24 0.09
CA ARG A 219 -11.75 -7.76 -1.22
C ARG A 219 -10.84 -7.42 -2.37
N ASN A 220 -10.21 -6.25 -2.30
CA ASN A 220 -9.41 -5.73 -3.39
C ASN A 220 -7.98 -5.52 -2.93
N SER A 221 -7.06 -5.73 -3.87
CA SER A 221 -5.66 -5.41 -3.69
C SER A 221 -5.11 -4.82 -4.98
N ALA A 222 -4.14 -3.93 -4.85
CA ALA A 222 -3.40 -3.37 -5.98
C ALA A 222 -1.91 -3.39 -5.69
N VAL A 223 -1.13 -3.79 -6.69
CA VAL A 223 0.33 -3.76 -6.61
C VAL A 223 0.82 -2.44 -7.22
N TYR A 224 1.66 -1.71 -6.50
CA TYR A 224 2.31 -0.48 -6.94
C TYR A 224 3.81 -0.71 -7.06
N GLU A 225 4.39 -0.32 -8.20
CA GLU A 225 5.82 -0.37 -8.44
C GLU A 225 6.45 0.98 -8.17
N VAL A 226 7.35 1.04 -7.18
CA VAL A 226 8.06 2.26 -6.80
C VAL A 226 9.49 2.20 -7.30
N THR A 227 9.89 3.23 -8.05
CA THR A 227 11.27 3.45 -8.49
C THR A 227 11.76 4.80 -8.02
N VAL A 228 13.01 4.83 -7.55
CA VAL A 228 13.66 6.04 -7.07
C VAL A 228 14.89 6.30 -7.93
N SER A 229 14.99 7.50 -8.48
CA SER A 229 16.14 7.97 -9.23
C SER A 229 16.84 9.12 -8.52
N GLN A 230 18.16 9.12 -8.65
CA GLN A 230 19.02 10.25 -8.30
C GLN A 230 19.63 10.80 -9.58
N PRO A 231 19.83 12.13 -9.68
CA PRO A 231 20.67 12.66 -10.73
C PRO A 231 22.07 12.06 -10.61
N GLN A 232 22.68 11.67 -11.73
CA GLN A 232 24.08 11.23 -11.71
C GLN A 232 24.98 12.42 -11.40
N GLU A 233 25.96 12.21 -10.52
CA GLU A 233 27.05 13.17 -10.35
C GLU A 233 27.80 13.31 -11.67
N LYS A 234 27.99 14.55 -12.13
CA LYS A 234 28.79 14.82 -13.33
C LYS A 234 30.24 15.00 -12.92
N LEU A 235 31.16 14.52 -13.75
CA LEU A 235 32.56 14.87 -13.61
C LEU A 235 32.67 16.38 -13.88
N PRO A 236 33.32 17.16 -12.99
CA PRO A 236 33.56 18.58 -13.22
C PRO A 236 34.64 18.72 -14.30
N ALA A 237 34.21 18.66 -15.55
CA ALA A 237 35.07 18.69 -16.72
C ALA A 237 34.43 19.53 -17.82
N THR A 238 35.27 20.08 -18.70
CA THR A 238 34.76 20.69 -19.94
C THR A 238 34.05 19.61 -20.78
N ASN A 239 33.18 20.02 -21.68
CA ASN A 239 32.46 19.10 -22.58
C ASN A 239 32.78 19.34 -24.06
N THR A 240 33.69 20.28 -24.37
CA THR A 240 34.10 20.66 -25.72
C THR A 240 35.59 20.91 -25.75
N ILE A 241 36.25 20.45 -26.82
CA ILE A 241 37.63 20.82 -27.15
C ILE A 241 37.70 21.35 -28.59
N THR A 242 38.60 22.31 -28.83
CA THR A 242 38.89 22.91 -30.13
C THR A 242 40.39 22.84 -30.36
N PRO A 243 40.94 21.70 -30.82
CA PRO A 243 42.38 21.51 -30.91
C PRO A 243 42.94 22.22 -32.16
N ASP A 244 43.05 23.55 -32.11
CA ASP A 244 43.53 24.44 -33.18
C ASP A 244 44.85 25.16 -32.84
N GLY A 245 45.34 25.01 -31.60
CA GLY A 245 46.64 25.50 -31.16
C GLY A 245 46.63 26.96 -30.69
N ASP A 246 45.47 27.53 -30.39
CA ASP A 246 45.33 28.88 -29.82
C ASP A 246 45.45 28.93 -28.28
N GLU A 247 45.77 27.79 -27.65
CA GLU A 247 45.83 27.55 -26.20
C GLU A 247 44.47 27.59 -25.48
N ILE A 248 43.35 27.72 -26.21
CA ILE A 248 42.00 27.84 -25.68
C ILE A 248 41.20 26.57 -26.00
N ASN A 249 40.87 25.78 -24.97
CA ASN A 249 40.16 24.50 -25.10
C ASN A 249 40.85 23.49 -26.03
N ASP A 250 42.18 23.59 -26.22
CA ASP A 250 42.95 22.61 -27.01
C ASP A 250 42.92 21.21 -26.40
N TYR A 251 42.79 21.12 -25.07
CA TYR A 251 42.83 19.89 -24.29
C TYR A 251 41.55 19.72 -23.47
N TRP A 252 41.16 18.46 -23.25
CA TRP A 252 40.04 18.16 -22.37
C TRP A 252 40.45 18.31 -20.90
N HIS A 253 39.77 19.17 -20.16
CA HIS A 253 40.17 19.52 -18.80
C HIS A 253 39.18 18.97 -17.78
N ILE A 254 39.69 18.24 -16.78
CA ILE A 254 38.97 17.79 -15.59
C ILE A 254 39.48 18.62 -14.40
N GLU A 255 38.56 19.30 -13.72
CA GLU A 255 38.84 20.08 -12.52
C GLU A 255 39.20 19.17 -11.35
N ASN A 256 40.14 19.61 -10.50
CA ASN A 256 40.54 18.91 -9.27
C ASN A 256 40.96 17.44 -9.51
N LEU A 257 41.54 17.13 -10.67
CA LEU A 257 41.91 15.77 -11.09
C LEU A 257 42.74 15.02 -10.02
N ALA A 258 43.63 15.74 -9.33
CA ALA A 258 44.48 15.19 -8.26
C ALA A 258 43.70 14.68 -7.02
N THR A 259 42.43 15.04 -6.86
CA THR A 259 41.59 14.57 -5.73
C THR A 259 40.99 13.19 -5.95
N TYR A 260 41.01 12.70 -7.19
CA TYR A 260 40.53 11.37 -7.53
C TYR A 260 41.69 10.38 -7.34
N ALA A 261 41.69 9.60 -6.28
CA ALA A 261 42.71 8.56 -6.09
C ALA A 261 42.48 7.38 -7.06
N GLY A 262 43.58 6.83 -7.60
CA GLY A 262 43.58 5.57 -8.36
C GLY A 262 42.65 5.56 -9.57
N PHE A 263 42.48 6.69 -10.25
CA PHE A 263 41.51 6.76 -11.35
C PHE A 263 42.00 6.10 -12.65
N GLU A 264 41.06 5.73 -13.49
CA GLU A 264 41.25 5.18 -14.83
C GLU A 264 40.30 5.89 -15.80
N LEU A 265 40.83 6.38 -16.92
CA LEU A 265 40.08 7.11 -17.93
C LEU A 265 40.07 6.35 -19.25
N PHE A 266 38.89 6.20 -19.83
CA PHE A 266 38.68 5.72 -21.19
C PHE A 266 37.91 6.76 -21.99
N ILE A 267 38.21 6.87 -23.29
CA ILE A 267 37.43 7.65 -24.25
C ILE A 267 37.13 6.78 -25.47
N PHE A 268 35.88 6.84 -25.93
CA PHE A 268 35.34 6.07 -27.03
C PHE A 268 34.76 6.99 -28.10
N ASN A 269 34.80 6.56 -29.36
CA ASN A 269 34.04 7.21 -30.43
C ASN A 269 32.56 6.79 -30.41
N SER A 270 31.75 7.33 -31.32
CA SER A 270 30.32 7.02 -31.42
C SER A 270 29.98 5.58 -31.80
N ALA A 271 30.94 4.82 -32.35
CA ALA A 271 30.79 3.39 -32.63
C ALA A 271 31.15 2.51 -31.43
N GLY A 272 31.54 3.10 -30.29
CA GLY A 272 31.99 2.38 -29.10
C GLY A 272 33.44 1.90 -29.16
N LEU A 273 34.21 2.30 -30.17
CA LEU A 273 35.64 1.97 -30.26
C LEU A 273 36.44 2.85 -29.30
N GLN A 274 37.31 2.25 -28.50
CA GLN A 274 38.23 2.96 -27.62
C GLN A 274 39.26 3.74 -28.44
N VAL A 275 39.38 5.03 -28.18
CA VAL A 275 40.32 5.96 -28.83
C VAL A 275 41.29 6.63 -27.85
N TYR A 276 41.12 6.42 -26.55
CA TYR A 276 42.07 6.85 -25.53
C TYR A 276 41.89 6.02 -24.26
N HIS A 277 42.99 5.71 -23.56
CA HIS A 277 42.99 5.06 -22.26
C HIS A 277 44.24 5.46 -21.48
N THR A 278 44.07 5.77 -20.19
CA THR A 278 45.18 6.11 -19.29
C THR A 278 44.81 5.87 -17.82
N LEU A 279 45.82 5.63 -17.00
CA LEU A 279 45.74 5.57 -15.54
C LEU A 279 46.29 6.86 -14.88
N GLU A 280 46.92 7.74 -15.66
CA GLU A 280 47.65 8.92 -15.15
C GLU A 280 47.37 10.15 -16.01
N TYR A 281 46.09 10.42 -16.27
CA TYR A 281 45.69 11.56 -17.11
C TYR A 281 46.23 12.89 -16.54
N GLN A 282 46.78 13.76 -17.41
CA GLN A 282 47.38 15.04 -17.00
C GLN A 282 46.65 16.26 -17.59
N ASN A 283 45.38 16.11 -17.98
CA ASN A 283 44.62 17.13 -18.72
C ASN A 283 45.27 17.51 -20.06
N ASP A 284 45.79 16.51 -20.77
CA ASP A 284 46.63 16.64 -21.96
C ASP A 284 46.06 15.94 -23.21
N TRP A 285 44.82 15.44 -23.17
CA TRP A 285 44.19 14.84 -24.35
C TRP A 285 43.60 15.92 -25.26
N ASN A 286 44.15 16.04 -26.46
CA ASN A 286 43.77 17.02 -27.48
C ASN A 286 42.92 16.44 -28.62
N GLY A 287 42.24 15.31 -28.39
CA GLY A 287 41.41 14.71 -29.43
C GLY A 287 42.21 14.04 -30.55
N ASN A 288 43.41 13.55 -30.25
CA ASN A 288 44.19 12.70 -31.15
C ASN A 288 44.17 11.24 -30.67
N TYR A 289 44.30 10.30 -31.62
CA TYR A 289 44.51 8.88 -31.36
C TYR A 289 45.68 8.40 -32.21
N ASN A 290 46.72 7.82 -31.58
CA ASN A 290 47.96 7.40 -32.24
C ASN A 290 48.56 8.49 -33.16
N ASN A 291 48.69 9.72 -32.64
CA ASN A 291 49.15 10.91 -33.37
C ASN A 291 48.30 11.34 -34.57
N THR A 292 47.14 10.73 -34.77
CA THR A 292 46.20 11.10 -35.83
C THR A 292 45.06 11.92 -35.24
N PRO A 293 44.75 13.10 -35.81
CA PRO A 293 43.57 13.89 -35.44
C PRO A 293 42.29 13.06 -35.57
N LEU A 294 41.55 12.95 -34.47
CA LEU A 294 40.23 12.33 -34.51
C LEU A 294 39.23 13.26 -35.22
N PRO A 295 38.26 12.71 -35.98
CA PRO A 295 37.24 13.51 -36.67
C PRO A 295 36.42 14.34 -35.69
N ARG A 296 35.89 15.47 -36.18
CA ARG A 296 34.89 16.25 -35.44
C ARG A 296 33.69 15.36 -35.07
N GLY A 297 33.16 15.54 -33.87
CA GLY A 297 32.02 14.75 -33.41
C GLY A 297 31.96 14.59 -31.90
N THR A 298 31.03 13.76 -31.46
CA THR A 298 30.82 13.45 -30.04
C THR A 298 31.54 12.16 -29.67
N TYR A 299 32.37 12.26 -28.64
CA TYR A 299 33.10 11.18 -27.99
C TYR A 299 32.52 10.96 -26.60
N TYR A 300 32.72 9.75 -26.07
CA TYR A 300 32.14 9.32 -24.80
C TYR A 300 33.26 8.95 -23.84
N TYR A 301 33.24 9.48 -22.63
CA TYR A 301 34.23 9.11 -21.62
C TYR A 301 33.64 8.17 -20.56
N LEU A 302 34.51 7.34 -20.00
CA LEU A 302 34.29 6.58 -18.77
C LEU A 302 35.46 6.88 -17.83
N PHE A 303 35.20 7.61 -16.76
CA PHE A 303 36.19 7.93 -15.74
C PHE A 303 35.83 7.16 -14.47
N LYS A 304 36.70 6.25 -14.04
CA LYS A 304 36.51 5.43 -12.84
C LYS A 304 37.52 5.88 -11.80
N SER A 305 37.08 6.34 -10.63
CA SER A 305 37.93 6.44 -9.44
C SER A 305 37.69 5.23 -8.53
N GLU A 306 38.43 5.13 -7.43
CA GLU A 306 38.19 4.10 -6.41
C GLU A 306 36.75 4.10 -5.85
N THR A 307 36.12 5.28 -5.79
CA THR A 307 34.80 5.45 -5.14
C THR A 307 33.66 5.70 -6.11
N LYS A 308 33.93 6.17 -7.34
CA LYS A 308 32.91 6.69 -8.25
C LYS A 308 33.19 6.34 -9.69
N VAL A 309 32.13 6.27 -10.49
CA VAL A 309 32.23 6.11 -11.95
C VAL A 309 31.43 7.23 -12.60
N TYR A 310 32.10 8.03 -13.41
CA TYR A 310 31.53 9.11 -14.18
C TYR A 310 31.46 8.75 -15.66
N LYS A 311 30.39 9.18 -16.31
CA LYS A 311 30.17 9.02 -17.75
C LYS A 311 29.66 10.32 -18.32
N GLY A 312 30.06 10.62 -19.54
CA GLY A 312 29.58 11.80 -20.25
C GLY A 312 30.15 11.87 -21.65
N THR A 313 30.05 13.06 -22.23
CA THR A 313 30.44 13.31 -23.62
C THR A 313 31.46 14.43 -23.72
N ILE A 314 32.31 14.34 -24.74
CA ILE A 314 33.26 15.36 -25.16
C ILE A 314 33.00 15.65 -26.64
N SER A 315 32.73 16.90 -26.98
CA SER A 315 32.59 17.33 -28.37
C SER A 315 33.94 17.81 -28.89
N ILE A 316 34.42 17.21 -29.97
CA ILE A 316 35.59 17.70 -30.71
C ILE A 316 35.09 18.59 -31.84
N LEU A 317 35.47 19.87 -31.79
CA LEU A 317 35.31 20.81 -32.88
C LEU A 317 36.65 20.97 -33.61
N ARG A 318 36.61 21.01 -34.94
CA ARG A 318 37.76 21.30 -35.81
C ARG A 318 37.27 22.16 -36.97
N ASN A 319 38.03 23.18 -37.30
CA ASN A 319 37.81 24.04 -38.46
C ASN A 319 38.54 23.50 -39.69
#